data_AF-A0A644ZPJ1-F1
#
_entry.id   AF-A0A644ZPJ1-F1
#
_cell.length_a   1.000
_cell.length_b   1.000
_cell.length_c   1.000
_cell.angle_alpha   90.00
_cell.angle_beta   90.00
_cell.angle_gamma   90.00
#
_symmetry.space_group_name_H-M   'P 1'
#
loop_
_entity.id
_entity.type
_entity.pdbx_description
1 polymer ?
#
loop_
_entity_poly.entity_id
_entity_poly.type
_entity_poly.pdbx_seq_one_letter_code
_entity_poly.pdbx_strand_id
1 'polypeptide(L)'
;MVSLGPEVKKATVPALVDQPLEIALSMLKSAGLIQGSVVEETSDKVAGIVIYQSHAAGTEVDEGTAVSLKVSKGGVPPTDTPASPDPSPSVEPVIYTKKITITLPADKESVKVRVEVDGEVKFNNVVYRTITVDGTIYPAVTGTGIHTVSVYFDDVLHESYPLDFTKPSE
;
A
#
# COMPACT_ATOMS: atom_id res chain seq x y z
N MET A 1 39.32 -21.47 -39.43
CA MET A 1 37.92 -21.72 -39.03
C MET A 1 37.36 -20.40 -38.54
N VAL A 2 36.61 -19.72 -39.40
CA VAL A 2 35.96 -18.44 -39.09
C VAL A 2 34.65 -18.79 -38.39
N SER A 3 34.60 -18.54 -37.08
CA SER A 3 33.36 -18.62 -36.31
C SER A 3 32.49 -17.45 -36.72
N LEU A 4 31.60 -17.67 -37.69
CA LEU A 4 30.44 -16.83 -37.92
C LEU A 4 29.55 -17.01 -36.68
N GLY A 5 29.79 -16.20 -35.65
CA GLY A 5 28.88 -16.10 -34.52
C GLY A 5 27.46 -15.85 -35.05
N PRO A 6 26.42 -16.34 -34.36
CA PRO A 6 25.04 -16.19 -34.83
C PRO A 6 24.78 -14.73 -35.20
N GLU A 7 24.25 -14.49 -36.40
CA GLU A 7 23.83 -13.16 -36.85
C GLU A 7 22.68 -12.72 -35.95
N VAL A 8 23.02 -12.14 -34.81
CA VAL A 8 22.06 -11.58 -33.86
C VAL A 8 21.55 -10.30 -34.48
N LYS A 9 20.40 -10.41 -35.13
CA LYS A 9 19.64 -9.27 -35.60
C LYS A 9 19.28 -8.44 -34.37
N LYS A 10 19.76 -7.20 -34.32
CA LYS A 10 19.49 -6.28 -33.21
C LYS A 10 18.24 -5.47 -33.51
N ALA A 11 17.38 -5.34 -32.51
CA ALA A 11 16.19 -4.53 -32.52
C ALA A 11 16.35 -3.39 -31.50
N THR A 12 15.95 -2.18 -31.88
CA THR A 12 15.95 -1.03 -30.98
C THR A 12 14.68 -1.04 -30.14
N VAL A 13 14.83 -0.95 -28.82
CA VAL A 13 13.70 -0.89 -27.89
C VAL A 13 12.98 0.46 -28.03
N PRO A 14 11.68 0.48 -28.37
CA PRO A 14 10.91 1.71 -28.47
C PRO A 14 10.63 2.33 -27.09
N ALA A 15 10.22 3.60 -27.08
CA ALA A 15 9.73 4.27 -25.87
C ALA A 15 8.29 3.84 -25.60
N LEU A 16 8.13 2.98 -24.59
CA LEU A 16 6.86 2.41 -24.16
C LEU A 16 6.35 3.10 -22.89
N VAL A 17 7.25 3.66 -22.06
CA VAL A 17 6.86 4.50 -20.92
C VAL A 17 6.01 5.66 -21.41
N ASP A 18 4.98 6.02 -20.64
CA ASP A 18 3.98 7.04 -20.97
C ASP A 18 3.04 6.70 -22.14
N GLN A 19 3.15 5.50 -22.73
CA GLN A 19 2.24 5.03 -23.78
C GLN A 19 1.13 4.13 -23.22
N PRO A 20 -0.05 4.08 -23.87
CA PRO A 20 -1.05 3.06 -23.59
C PRO A 20 -0.50 1.66 -23.86
N LEU A 21 -0.89 0.68 -23.04
CA LEU A 21 -0.46 -0.72 -23.20
C LEU A 21 -0.69 -1.22 -24.63
N GLU A 22 -1.84 -0.94 -25.22
CA GLU A 22 -2.18 -1.29 -26.60
C GLU A 22 -1.21 -0.71 -27.66
N ILE A 23 -0.78 0.54 -27.49
CA ILE A 23 0.22 1.18 -28.35
C ILE A 23 1.60 0.58 -28.09
N ALA A 24 1.94 0.33 -26.82
CA ALA A 24 3.21 -0.26 -26.42
C ALA A 24 3.41 -1.65 -27.03
N LEU A 25 2.37 -2.49 -27.02
CA LEU A 25 2.37 -3.80 -27.66
C LEU A 25 2.53 -3.70 -29.19
N SER A 26 1.90 -2.72 -29.81
CA SER A 26 2.02 -2.47 -31.25
C SER A 26 3.43 -2.02 -31.65
N MET A 27 4.06 -1.20 -30.82
CA MET A 27 5.45 -0.76 -30.99
C MET A 27 6.45 -1.91 -30.81
N LEU A 28 6.27 -2.75 -29.79
CA LEU A 28 7.08 -3.95 -29.58
C LEU A 28 7.03 -4.87 -30.80
N LYS A 29 5.82 -5.12 -31.32
CA LYS A 29 5.63 -5.97 -32.49
C LYS A 29 6.27 -5.37 -33.75
N SER A 30 6.17 -4.05 -33.94
CA SER A 30 6.83 -3.34 -35.04
C SER A 30 8.35 -3.37 -34.93
N ALA A 31 8.88 -3.39 -33.71
CA ALA A 31 10.32 -3.50 -33.43
C ALA A 31 10.86 -4.94 -33.51
N GLY A 32 10.02 -5.95 -33.75
CA GLY A 32 10.45 -7.36 -33.74
C GLY A 32 10.74 -7.90 -32.34
N LEU A 33 10.17 -7.27 -31.29
CA LEU A 33 10.30 -7.67 -29.90
C LEU A 33 9.07 -8.43 -29.44
N ILE A 34 9.23 -9.27 -28.41
CA ILE A 34 8.11 -10.01 -27.82
C ILE A 34 7.65 -9.34 -26.52
N GLN A 35 6.35 -9.39 -26.28
CA GLN A 35 5.76 -8.98 -25.01
C GLN A 35 6.27 -9.92 -23.90
N GLY A 36 6.89 -9.35 -22.87
CA GLY A 36 7.27 -10.06 -21.65
C GLY A 36 6.16 -10.06 -20.61
N SER A 37 6.55 -10.16 -19.33
CA SER A 37 5.60 -10.06 -18.23
C SER A 37 5.05 -8.64 -18.11
N VAL A 38 3.73 -8.53 -18.01
CA VAL A 38 3.04 -7.26 -17.73
C VAL A 38 2.57 -7.28 -16.30
N VAL A 39 3.13 -6.41 -15.47
CA VAL A 39 2.76 -6.27 -14.06
C VAL A 39 1.99 -4.99 -13.88
N GLU A 40 0.82 -5.06 -13.26
CA GLU A 40 0.06 -3.86 -12.97
C GLU A 40 0.47 -3.28 -11.62
N GLU A 41 0.80 -1.99 -11.57
CA GLU A 41 1.27 -1.28 -10.38
C GLU A 41 0.43 -0.03 -10.17
N THR A 42 0.09 0.28 -8.92
CA THR A 42 -0.69 1.49 -8.59
C THR A 42 0.18 2.72 -8.83
N SER A 43 -0.30 3.64 -9.67
CA SER A 43 0.42 4.87 -10.03
C SER A 43 -0.56 6.00 -10.35
N ASP A 44 -0.13 7.25 -10.19
CA ASP A 44 -0.91 8.47 -10.46
C ASP A 44 -1.26 8.66 -11.94
N LYS A 45 -0.72 7.84 -12.84
CA LYS A 45 -1.10 7.81 -14.26
C LYS A 45 -2.41 7.07 -14.48
N VAL A 46 -3.12 7.42 -15.56
CA VAL A 46 -4.36 6.74 -15.97
C VAL A 46 -4.14 5.22 -16.08
N ALA A 47 -5.16 4.46 -15.68
CA ALA A 47 -5.15 3.01 -15.81
C ALA A 47 -4.87 2.61 -17.26
N GLY A 48 -3.96 1.65 -17.47
CA GLY A 48 -3.59 1.19 -18.81
C GLY A 48 -2.41 1.91 -19.45
N ILE A 49 -1.78 2.88 -18.77
CA ILE A 49 -0.53 3.51 -19.23
C ILE A 49 0.69 2.76 -18.71
N VAL A 50 1.65 2.46 -19.57
CA VAL A 50 2.93 1.86 -19.17
C VAL A 50 3.75 2.89 -18.39
N ILE A 51 4.13 2.54 -17.17
CA ILE A 51 4.92 3.38 -16.28
C ILE A 51 6.38 2.92 -16.19
N TYR A 52 6.66 1.70 -16.65
CA TYR A 52 7.99 1.13 -16.62
C TYR A 52 8.17 0.09 -17.73
N GLN A 53 9.38 0.04 -18.27
CA GLN A 53 9.84 -1.01 -19.18
C GLN A 53 11.20 -1.53 -18.70
N SER A 54 11.43 -2.84 -18.83
CA SER A 54 12.65 -3.48 -18.34
C SER A 54 13.91 -3.04 -19.10
N HIS A 55 13.78 -2.64 -20.36
CA HIS A 55 14.87 -2.13 -21.18
C HIS A 55 14.58 -0.69 -21.55
N ALA A 56 15.52 0.24 -21.32
CA ALA A 56 15.30 1.64 -21.64
C ALA A 56 15.08 1.86 -23.15
N ALA A 57 14.29 2.88 -23.48
CA ALA A 57 14.09 3.29 -24.87
C ALA A 57 15.43 3.62 -25.55
N GLY A 58 15.59 3.21 -26.81
CA GLY A 58 16.82 3.38 -27.58
C GLY A 58 17.90 2.34 -27.30
N THR A 59 17.67 1.38 -26.39
CA THR A 59 18.60 0.27 -26.16
C THR A 59 18.52 -0.72 -27.33
N GLU A 60 19.67 -1.19 -27.82
CA GLU A 60 19.72 -2.28 -28.81
C GLU A 60 19.72 -3.64 -28.10
N VAL A 61 18.68 -4.43 -28.34
CA VAL A 61 18.53 -5.79 -27.81
C VAL A 61 18.46 -6.78 -28.96
N ASP A 62 18.62 -8.07 -28.68
CA ASP A 62 18.47 -9.10 -29.70
C ASP A 62 17.00 -9.19 -30.15
N GLU A 63 16.76 -9.41 -31.44
CA GLU A 63 15.42 -9.61 -32.00
C GLU A 63 14.74 -10.79 -31.29
N GLY A 64 13.47 -10.62 -30.92
CA GLY A 64 12.75 -11.60 -30.09
C GLY A 64 13.02 -11.51 -28.58
N THR A 65 13.74 -10.49 -28.10
CA THR A 65 13.89 -10.23 -26.66
C THR A 65 12.54 -9.90 -26.01
N ALA A 66 12.28 -10.51 -24.85
CA ALA A 66 11.08 -10.25 -24.06
C ALA A 66 11.22 -8.98 -23.22
N VAL A 67 10.36 -8.00 -23.48
CA VAL A 67 10.34 -6.75 -22.71
C VAL A 67 9.23 -6.83 -21.67
N SER A 68 9.62 -6.91 -20.39
CA SER A 68 8.66 -6.82 -19.28
C SER A 68 8.23 -5.37 -19.07
N LEU A 69 6.95 -5.17 -18.81
CA LEU A 69 6.30 -3.87 -18.69
C LEU A 69 5.61 -3.77 -17.33
N LYS A 70 5.61 -2.57 -16.73
CA LYS A 70 4.64 -2.25 -15.68
C LYS A 70 3.63 -1.23 -16.18
N VAL A 71 2.37 -1.47 -15.86
CA VAL A 71 1.23 -0.65 -16.28
C VAL A 71 0.56 -0.06 -15.06
N SER A 72 0.18 1.21 -15.15
CA SER A 72 -0.60 1.86 -14.11
C SER A 72 -1.96 1.17 -13.98
N LYS A 73 -2.36 0.85 -12.75
CA LYS A 73 -3.75 0.47 -12.42
C LYS A 73 -4.71 1.67 -12.36
N GLY A 74 -4.19 2.89 -12.52
CA GLY A 74 -4.96 4.12 -12.39
C GLY A 74 -4.96 4.63 -10.96
N GLY A 75 -4.69 5.93 -10.81
CA GLY A 75 -5.12 6.73 -9.67
C GLY A 75 -6.52 7.28 -9.96
N VAL A 76 -7.39 7.28 -8.95
CA VAL A 76 -8.71 7.93 -9.00
C VAL A 76 -8.60 9.35 -9.59
N PRO A 77 -9.50 9.76 -10.51
CA PRO A 77 -9.38 11.07 -11.15
C PRO A 77 -9.50 12.18 -10.10
N PRO A 78 -8.61 13.19 -10.12
CA PRO A 78 -8.79 14.36 -9.28
C PRO A 78 -10.00 15.14 -9.80
N THR A 79 -11.04 15.25 -8.97
CA THR A 79 -12.13 16.22 -9.17
C THR A 79 -11.55 17.63 -9.24
N ASP A 80 -11.84 18.34 -10.33
CA ASP A 80 -11.57 19.75 -10.58
C ASP A 80 -11.57 20.64 -9.33
N THR A 81 -10.45 21.33 -9.09
CA THR A 81 -10.44 22.67 -8.47
C THR A 81 -9.24 23.45 -9.03
N PRO A 82 -9.44 24.60 -9.72
CA PRO A 82 -8.34 25.31 -10.34
C PRO A 82 -7.55 26.20 -9.35
N ALA A 83 -6.22 26.08 -9.45
CA ALA A 83 -5.15 27.03 -9.12
C ALA A 83 -4.84 27.38 -7.65
N SER A 84 -3.74 26.81 -7.13
CA SER A 84 -2.60 27.58 -6.59
C SER A 84 -1.33 26.70 -6.62
N PRO A 85 -0.16 27.22 -7.03
CA PRO A 85 1.09 26.45 -7.00
C PRO A 85 1.69 26.49 -5.60
N ASP A 86 1.66 25.37 -4.86
CA ASP A 86 2.53 25.16 -3.70
C ASP A 86 2.78 23.65 -3.50
N PRO A 87 4.04 23.19 -3.37
CA PRO A 87 4.34 21.77 -3.24
C PRO A 87 4.15 21.30 -1.79
N SER A 88 3.21 20.39 -1.52
CA SER A 88 3.10 19.71 -0.22
C SER A 88 2.64 18.26 -0.37
N PRO A 89 3.11 17.33 0.49
CA PRO A 89 3.52 15.99 0.13
C PRO A 89 2.38 14.96 0.09
N SER A 90 2.71 13.79 -0.45
CA SER A 90 2.03 12.49 -0.29
C SER A 90 1.15 12.43 0.97
N VAL A 91 -0.18 12.41 0.79
CA VAL A 91 -1.11 12.18 1.90
C VAL A 91 -1.14 10.68 2.16
N GLU A 92 -0.20 10.23 2.99
CA GLU A 92 -0.34 9.00 3.75
C GLU A 92 -1.70 9.04 4.47
N PRO A 93 -2.48 7.95 4.57
CA PRO A 93 -3.70 7.98 5.35
C PRO A 93 -3.34 8.42 6.77
N VAL A 94 -3.91 9.55 7.23
CA VAL A 94 -3.68 10.11 8.57
C VAL A 94 -4.26 9.15 9.61
N ILE A 95 -3.49 8.11 9.95
CA ILE A 95 -3.80 7.18 11.02
C ILE A 95 -3.47 7.85 12.35
N TYR A 96 -4.49 8.21 13.10
CA TYR A 96 -4.26 8.76 14.43
C TYR A 96 -4.10 7.60 15.41
N THR A 97 -3.06 7.69 16.24
CA THR A 97 -2.87 6.78 17.35
C THR A 97 -3.51 7.38 18.59
N LYS A 98 -4.46 6.68 19.20
CA LYS A 98 -5.03 7.05 20.51
C LYS A 98 -4.68 6.03 21.56
N LYS A 99 -4.25 6.52 22.72
CA LYS A 99 -4.12 5.70 23.92
C LYS A 99 -5.49 5.61 24.57
N ILE A 100 -5.98 4.41 24.78
CA ILE A 100 -7.19 4.18 25.57
C ILE A 100 -6.79 3.79 26.99
N THR A 101 -7.55 4.21 27.97
CA THR A 101 -7.31 3.84 29.37
C THR A 101 -8.19 2.64 29.70
N ILE A 102 -7.56 1.56 30.17
CA ILE A 102 -8.29 0.36 30.59
C ILE A 102 -7.85 0.01 32.00
N THR A 103 -8.81 -0.04 32.92
CA THR A 103 -8.58 -0.50 34.29
C THR A 103 -8.92 -1.98 34.37
N LEU A 104 -7.94 -2.79 34.77
CA LEU A 104 -8.10 -4.22 34.96
C LEU A 104 -8.94 -4.48 36.23
N PRO A 105 -9.82 -5.51 36.19
CA PRO A 105 -10.58 -5.92 37.37
C PRO A 105 -9.65 -6.37 38.50
N ALA A 106 -9.92 -5.87 39.72
CA ALA A 106 -9.10 -6.14 40.90
C ALA A 106 -9.18 -7.61 41.39
N ASP A 107 -10.23 -8.33 40.99
CA ASP A 107 -10.47 -9.74 41.34
C ASP A 107 -9.48 -10.72 40.71
N LYS A 108 -8.74 -10.29 39.67
CA LYS A 108 -7.84 -11.16 38.91
C LYS A 108 -6.42 -10.65 38.91
N GLU A 109 -5.47 -11.57 39.06
CA GLU A 109 -4.03 -11.28 39.01
C GLU A 109 -3.52 -11.11 37.57
N SER A 110 -4.20 -11.73 36.61
CA SER A 110 -3.95 -11.59 35.17
C SER A 110 -5.26 -11.61 34.38
N VAL A 111 -5.35 -10.80 33.33
CA VAL A 111 -6.53 -10.69 32.47
C VAL A 111 -6.11 -10.67 31.01
N LYS A 112 -6.75 -11.46 30.16
CA LYS A 112 -6.59 -11.35 28.71
C LYS A 112 -7.36 -10.15 28.22
N VAL A 113 -6.64 -9.09 27.84
CA VAL A 113 -7.24 -7.87 27.31
C VAL A 113 -7.18 -7.91 25.80
N ARG A 114 -8.35 -7.89 25.17
CA ARG A 114 -8.50 -7.74 23.71
C ARG A 114 -9.21 -6.43 23.43
N VAL A 115 -8.65 -5.63 22.54
CA VAL A 115 -9.23 -4.38 22.07
C VAL A 115 -9.43 -4.49 20.58
N GLU A 116 -10.64 -4.21 20.16
CA GLU A 116 -11.05 -4.20 18.78
C GLU A 116 -11.47 -2.80 18.37
N VAL A 117 -11.15 -2.43 17.14
CA VAL A 117 -11.58 -1.18 16.52
C VAL A 117 -12.32 -1.55 15.25
N ASP A 118 -13.62 -1.29 15.18
CA ASP A 118 -14.50 -1.68 14.07
C ASP A 118 -14.47 -3.19 13.75
N GLY A 119 -14.23 -4.02 14.77
CA GLY A 119 -14.07 -5.47 14.63
C GLY A 119 -12.64 -5.93 14.27
N GLU A 120 -11.70 -5.02 14.06
CA GLU A 120 -10.27 -5.36 13.88
C GLU A 120 -9.55 -5.39 15.24
N VAL A 121 -8.94 -6.52 15.57
CA VAL A 121 -8.17 -6.69 16.80
C VAL A 121 -6.89 -5.86 16.74
N LYS A 122 -6.84 -4.74 17.48
CA LYS A 122 -5.66 -3.88 17.58
C LYS A 122 -4.76 -4.23 18.77
N PHE A 123 -5.35 -4.78 19.83
CA PHE A 123 -4.62 -5.22 21.01
C PHE A 123 -5.16 -6.58 21.43
N ASN A 124 -4.29 -7.55 21.71
CA ASN A 124 -4.68 -8.84 22.26
C ASN A 124 -3.50 -9.39 23.04
N ASN A 125 -3.48 -9.15 24.35
CA ASN A 125 -2.40 -9.57 25.23
C ASN A 125 -2.92 -9.94 26.61
N VAL A 126 -2.24 -10.89 27.25
CA VAL A 126 -2.48 -11.21 28.66
C VAL A 126 -1.69 -10.23 29.51
N VAL A 127 -2.39 -9.47 30.33
CA VAL A 127 -1.81 -8.43 31.17
C VAL A 127 -1.89 -8.86 32.62
N TYR A 128 -0.76 -8.82 33.32
CA TYR A 128 -0.69 -9.14 34.75
C TYR A 128 -0.85 -7.86 35.56
N ARG A 129 -1.81 -7.83 36.49
CA ARG A 129 -2.08 -6.66 37.33
C ARG A 129 -0.85 -6.27 38.17
N THR A 130 -0.03 -7.24 38.56
CA THR A 130 1.19 -7.01 39.37
C THR A 130 2.27 -6.16 38.69
N ILE A 131 2.27 -6.05 37.35
CA ILE A 131 3.24 -5.23 36.60
C ILE A 131 2.65 -3.91 36.12
N THR A 132 1.38 -3.65 36.43
CA THR A 132 0.66 -2.44 36.02
C THR A 132 0.55 -1.47 37.17
N VAL A 133 0.55 -0.17 36.88
CA VAL A 133 0.36 0.87 37.89
C VAL A 133 -1.13 0.94 38.22
N ASP A 134 -1.49 0.58 39.45
CA ASP A 134 -2.88 0.58 39.95
C ASP A 134 -3.85 -0.35 39.20
N GLY A 135 -3.34 -1.31 38.42
CA GLY A 135 -4.19 -2.12 37.55
C GLY A 135 -4.59 -1.41 36.26
N THR A 136 -3.98 -0.29 35.89
CA THR A 136 -4.35 0.46 34.68
C THR A 136 -3.34 0.24 33.55
N ILE A 137 -3.85 0.07 32.33
CA ILE A 137 -3.05 0.01 31.10
C ILE A 137 -3.51 1.05 30.08
N TYR A 138 -2.59 1.38 29.16
CA TYR A 138 -2.78 2.39 28.14
C TYR A 138 -2.49 1.86 26.73
N PRO A 139 -3.24 0.86 26.21
CA PRO A 139 -2.98 0.36 24.87
C PRO A 139 -3.20 1.45 23.83
N ALA A 140 -2.28 1.51 22.87
CA ALA A 140 -2.35 2.41 21.73
C ALA A 140 -3.12 1.71 20.60
N VAL A 141 -4.22 2.31 20.16
CA VAL A 141 -5.03 1.87 19.02
C VAL A 141 -4.92 2.88 17.89
N THR A 142 -4.95 2.40 16.66
CA THR A 142 -4.86 3.23 15.45
C THR A 142 -6.15 3.14 14.65
N GLY A 143 -6.60 4.27 14.11
CA GLY A 143 -7.82 4.37 13.31
C GLY A 143 -7.88 5.66 12.50
N THR A 144 -8.91 5.79 11.66
CA THR A 144 -9.13 6.93 10.75
C THR A 144 -10.60 7.33 10.73
N GLY A 145 -10.94 8.47 11.33
CA GLY A 145 -12.34 8.86 11.49
C GLY A 145 -12.95 8.34 12.80
N ILE A 146 -14.26 8.20 12.86
CA ILE A 146 -14.94 7.73 14.07
C ILE A 146 -15.12 6.22 13.97
N HIS A 147 -14.47 5.47 14.86
CA HIS A 147 -14.59 4.02 14.92
C HIS A 147 -15.10 3.56 16.27
N THR A 148 -15.83 2.45 16.29
CA THR A 148 -16.26 1.84 17.54
C THR A 148 -15.13 1.02 18.13
N VAL A 149 -14.74 1.34 19.37
CA VAL A 149 -13.75 0.58 20.13
C VAL A 149 -14.47 -0.34 21.09
N SER A 150 -14.15 -1.63 21.03
CA SER A 150 -14.71 -2.66 21.90
C SER A 150 -13.59 -3.30 22.72
N VAL A 151 -13.72 -3.25 24.04
CA VAL A 151 -12.77 -3.81 25.01
C VAL A 151 -13.34 -5.10 25.56
N TYR A 152 -12.53 -6.15 25.55
CA TYR A 152 -12.88 -7.48 26.01
C TYR A 152 -11.91 -7.94 27.10
N PHE A 153 -12.45 -8.58 28.13
CA PHE A 153 -11.71 -9.25 29.19
C PHE A 153 -12.01 -10.75 29.14
N ASP A 154 -11.00 -11.59 29.03
CA ASP A 154 -11.16 -13.05 28.91
C ASP A 154 -12.15 -13.45 27.80
N ASP A 155 -12.07 -12.75 26.65
CA ASP A 155 -12.95 -12.90 25.48
C ASP A 155 -14.43 -12.51 25.73
N VAL A 156 -14.75 -11.90 26.87
CA VAL A 156 -16.07 -11.33 27.18
C VAL A 156 -16.06 -9.82 26.93
N LEU A 157 -17.02 -9.31 26.14
CA LEU A 157 -17.17 -7.87 25.90
C LEU A 157 -17.41 -7.16 27.23
N HIS A 158 -16.51 -6.26 27.58
CA HIS A 158 -16.59 -5.47 28.79
C HIS A 158 -17.24 -4.11 28.53
N GLU A 159 -16.74 -3.38 27.53
CA GLU A 159 -17.24 -2.06 27.18
C GLU A 159 -17.06 -1.79 25.69
N SER A 160 -17.94 -0.98 25.11
CA SER A 160 -17.82 -0.51 23.73
C SER A 160 -18.23 0.95 23.63
N TYR A 161 -17.40 1.77 22.98
CA TYR A 161 -17.67 3.20 22.80
C TYR A 161 -17.09 3.73 21.48
N PRO A 162 -17.69 4.77 20.88
CA PRO A 162 -17.13 5.42 19.71
C PRO A 162 -15.88 6.21 20.08
N LEU A 163 -14.83 6.05 19.29
CA LEU A 163 -13.57 6.76 19.42
C LEU A 163 -13.29 7.56 18.16
N ASP A 164 -13.15 8.87 18.35
CA ASP A 164 -12.80 9.79 17.28
C ASP A 164 -11.29 9.79 17.05
N PHE A 165 -10.90 9.38 15.83
CA PHE A 165 -9.55 9.43 15.26
C PHE A 165 -9.51 10.44 14.11
N THR A 166 -10.21 11.58 14.22
CA THR A 166 -10.11 12.68 13.22
C THR A 166 -9.02 13.68 13.58
N LYS A 167 -8.54 13.64 14.83
CA LYS A 167 -7.53 14.55 15.38
C LYS A 167 -6.53 13.78 16.26
N PRO A 168 -5.29 14.28 16.41
CA PRO A 168 -4.33 13.70 17.34
C PRO A 168 -4.85 13.83 18.77
N SER A 169 -4.42 12.93 19.67
CA SER A 169 -4.68 13.05 21.10
C SER A 169 -4.07 14.37 21.60
N GLU A 170 -4.92 15.24 22.15
CA GLU A 170 -4.54 16.51 22.80
C GLU A 170 -3.73 16.27 24.08
#